data_AF-A0A1T3J875-F1
#
_entry.id   AF-A0A1T3J875-F1
#
_cell.length_a   1.000
_cell.length_b   1.000
_cell.length_c   1.000
_cell.angle_alpha   90.00
_cell.angle_beta   90.00
_cell.angle_gamma   90.00
#
_symmetry.space_group_name_H-M   'P 1'
#
loop_
_entity.id
_entity.type
_entity.pdbx_description
1 polymer ?
#
loop_
_entity_poly.entity_id
_entity_poly.type
_entity_poly.pdbx_seq_one_letter_code
_entity_poly.pdbx_strand_id
1 'polypeptide(L)'
;MVGLVNITGLQCFLNKIKNNNMFNFFKKNKKSTQLNDWEKDLLLQVLSDLGKMYKQYTDQIKDGIIEGVRFNDAMPNYTGFCLNVKLLNKYEKKSQTPYILSNIFILNKNTGSSESLCIHLGFGLVLGYEVKNRNTFNPDFSKIDIHEIKISNETSKEFEEIKKLFSNDELRYINISDVYSLVLQNKKYYHLMDLEDGDFIGIDENKCIYKITHDPFLKHQLNTNLIDVLKNTGQAF
;
A
#
# COMPACT_ATOMS: atom_id res chain seq x y z
N MET A 1 -12.42 27.39 -12.81
CA MET A 1 -12.88 26.04 -12.40
C MET A 1 -11.69 25.10 -12.56
N VAL A 2 -10.98 24.79 -11.47
CA VAL A 2 -9.85 23.86 -11.50
C VAL A 2 -10.29 22.65 -10.69
N GLY A 3 -10.39 21.51 -11.37
CA GLY A 3 -10.89 20.26 -10.82
C GLY A 3 -9.97 19.72 -9.74
N LEU A 4 -10.56 19.35 -8.61
CA LEU A 4 -9.95 18.56 -7.55
C LEU A 4 -9.49 17.22 -8.15
N VAL A 5 -8.18 16.99 -8.10
CA VAL A 5 -7.54 15.76 -8.59
C VAL A 5 -7.87 14.62 -7.62
N ASN A 6 -8.32 13.50 -8.20
CA ASN A 6 -8.59 12.23 -7.54
C ASN A 6 -7.42 11.79 -6.65
N ILE A 7 -7.67 11.75 -5.34
CA ILE A 7 -6.80 11.13 -4.36
C ILE A 7 -7.24 9.66 -4.28
N THR A 8 -6.40 8.74 -4.74
CA THR A 8 -6.63 7.30 -4.61
C THR A 8 -6.64 6.89 -3.13
N GLY A 9 -7.47 5.92 -2.75
CA GLY A 9 -7.72 5.54 -1.36
C GLY A 9 -6.46 5.11 -0.57
N LEU A 10 -5.41 4.68 -1.27
CA LEU A 10 -4.12 4.32 -0.68
C LEU A 10 -3.34 5.54 -0.18
N GLN A 11 -3.38 6.66 -0.90
CA GLN A 11 -2.76 7.93 -0.47
C GLN A 11 -3.40 8.44 0.83
N CYS A 12 -4.70 8.19 1.01
CA CYS A 12 -5.43 8.53 2.23
C CYS A 12 -5.03 7.64 3.42
N PHE A 13 -4.70 6.37 3.16
CA PHE A 13 -4.18 5.44 4.17
C PHE A 13 -2.73 5.78 4.56
N LEU A 14 -1.87 6.05 3.57
CA LEU A 14 -0.48 6.46 3.75
C LEU A 14 -0.33 7.80 4.48
N ASN A 15 -1.14 8.80 4.12
CA ASN A 15 -1.14 10.11 4.79
C ASN A 15 -1.61 10.03 6.26
N LYS A 16 -2.37 9.01 6.62
CA LYS A 16 -2.82 8.78 8.01
C LYS A 16 -1.74 8.10 8.87
N ILE A 17 -0.77 7.43 8.26
CA ILE A 17 0.34 6.76 8.95
C ILE A 17 1.53 7.72 9.15
N LYS A 18 1.80 8.64 8.21
CA LYS A 18 2.91 9.62 8.31
C LYS A 18 2.68 10.75 9.33
N ASN A 19 1.45 10.98 9.79
CA ASN A 19 1.13 11.98 10.82
C ASN A 19 0.94 11.34 12.21
N ASN A 20 2.03 10.93 12.85
CA ASN A 20 2.02 10.60 14.28
C ASN A 20 3.01 11.48 15.04
N ASN A 21 2.56 12.71 15.33
CA ASN A 21 2.72 13.33 16.65
C ASN A 21 1.85 14.58 16.74
N MET A 22 0.58 14.41 17.13
CA MET A 22 -0.01 15.09 18.29
C MET A 22 -1.45 14.60 18.48
N PHE A 23 -1.80 14.33 19.73
CA PHE A 23 -3.12 13.92 20.19
C PHE A 23 -4.26 14.72 19.52
N ASN A 24 -5.17 14.01 18.86
CA ASN A 24 -6.56 14.43 18.72
C ASN A 24 -7.47 13.25 18.99
N PHE A 25 -7.75 13.06 20.28
CA PHE A 25 -8.84 12.25 20.79
C PHE A 25 -10.18 12.81 20.28
N PHE A 26 -11.07 11.90 19.88
CA PHE A 26 -12.50 12.09 19.57
C PHE A 26 -12.87 12.89 18.31
N LYS A 27 -12.79 12.24 17.15
CA LYS A 27 -13.89 12.30 16.17
C LYS A 27 -14.47 10.91 16.04
N LYS A 28 -15.79 10.76 16.27
CA LYS A 28 -16.54 9.52 16.10
C LYS A 28 -16.19 8.90 14.73
N ASN A 29 -15.33 7.90 14.73
CA ASN A 29 -15.07 7.11 13.54
C ASN A 29 -16.42 6.49 13.14
N LYS A 30 -16.83 6.69 11.88
CA LYS A 30 -17.91 5.95 11.22
C LYS A 30 -17.82 4.49 11.70
N LYS A 31 -18.89 3.96 12.30
CA LYS A 31 -18.95 2.61 12.87
C LYS A 31 -18.26 1.65 11.90
N SER A 32 -17.23 0.94 12.37
CA SER A 32 -16.75 -0.26 11.68
C SER A 32 -17.97 -1.09 11.34
N THR A 33 -18.16 -1.42 10.06
CA THR A 33 -19.24 -2.34 9.70
C THR A 33 -18.83 -3.73 10.18
N GLN A 34 -19.81 -4.53 10.59
CA GLN A 34 -19.58 -5.91 10.97
C GLN A 34 -19.02 -6.67 9.75
N LEU A 35 -18.01 -7.51 9.99
CA LEU A 35 -17.54 -8.45 8.98
C LEU A 35 -18.68 -9.41 8.66
N ASN A 36 -18.85 -9.75 7.40
CA ASN A 36 -19.61 -10.94 7.06
C ASN A 36 -18.84 -12.16 7.52
N ASP A 37 -19.57 -13.20 7.94
CA ASP A 37 -18.94 -14.44 8.44
C ASP A 37 -17.99 -15.06 7.43
N TRP A 38 -18.25 -14.89 6.13
CA TRP A 38 -17.46 -15.48 5.05
C TRP A 38 -16.13 -14.77 4.76
N GLU A 39 -15.94 -13.49 5.13
CA GLU A 39 -14.81 -12.68 4.63
C GLU A 39 -13.45 -13.24 5.06
N LYS A 40 -13.32 -13.62 6.33
CA LYS A 40 -12.10 -14.21 6.85
C LYS A 40 -11.85 -15.58 6.24
N ASP A 41 -12.89 -16.41 6.16
CA ASP A 41 -12.75 -17.78 5.69
C ASP A 41 -12.40 -17.83 4.20
N LEU A 42 -12.98 -16.94 3.39
CA LEU A 42 -12.62 -16.82 1.98
C LEU A 42 -11.14 -16.45 1.82
N LEU A 43 -10.67 -15.45 2.56
CA LEU A 43 -9.27 -15.04 2.50
C LEU A 43 -8.34 -16.16 2.97
N LEU A 44 -8.71 -16.86 4.05
CA LEU A 44 -7.95 -17.99 4.55
C LEU A 44 -7.85 -19.11 3.50
N GLN A 45 -8.95 -19.43 2.82
CA GLN A 45 -8.97 -20.43 1.74
C GLN A 45 -8.06 -20.00 0.59
N VAL A 46 -8.31 -18.82 0.00
CA VAL A 46 -7.55 -18.32 -1.16
C VAL A 46 -6.06 -18.20 -0.84
N LEU A 47 -5.69 -17.59 0.28
CA LEU A 47 -4.27 -17.40 0.64
C LEU A 47 -3.59 -18.72 1.01
N SER A 48 -4.32 -19.72 1.53
CA SER A 48 -3.77 -21.05 1.78
C SER A 48 -3.51 -21.79 0.47
N ASP A 49 -4.43 -21.71 -0.49
CA ASP A 49 -4.32 -22.36 -1.79
C ASP A 49 -3.17 -21.79 -2.63
N LEU A 50 -2.85 -20.51 -2.46
CA LEU A 50 -1.67 -19.88 -3.06
C LEU A 50 -0.33 -20.34 -2.46
N GLY A 51 -0.37 -21.08 -1.34
CA GLY A 51 0.76 -21.79 -0.79
C GLY A 51 1.60 -21.01 0.21
N LYS A 52 2.73 -21.62 0.60
CA LYS A 52 3.52 -21.24 1.79
C LYS A 52 4.02 -19.79 1.80
N MET A 53 4.20 -19.16 0.64
CA MET A 53 4.63 -17.76 0.53
C MET A 53 3.62 -16.78 1.16
N TYR A 54 2.35 -17.15 1.22
CA TYR A 54 1.28 -16.33 1.79
C TYR A 54 0.95 -16.70 3.25
N LYS A 55 1.72 -17.60 3.87
CA LYS A 55 1.47 -18.08 5.23
C LYS A 55 1.36 -16.95 6.25
N GLN A 56 2.19 -15.91 6.14
CA GLN A 56 2.15 -14.75 7.04
C GLN A 56 0.78 -14.05 7.04
N TYR A 57 0.08 -14.07 5.90
CA TYR A 57 -1.25 -13.47 5.76
C TYR A 57 -2.32 -14.39 6.36
N THR A 58 -2.18 -15.70 6.21
CA THR A 58 -3.08 -16.64 6.89
C THR A 58 -2.89 -16.62 8.42
N ASP A 59 -1.65 -16.46 8.90
CA ASP A 59 -1.33 -16.43 10.33
C ASP A 59 -1.92 -15.17 10.98
N GLN A 60 -1.76 -14.00 10.37
CA GLN A 60 -2.34 -12.76 10.91
C GLN A 60 -3.87 -12.78 10.95
N ILE A 61 -4.53 -13.37 9.95
CA ILE A 61 -6.00 -13.48 9.95
C ILE A 61 -6.45 -14.40 11.09
N LYS A 62 -5.77 -15.54 11.29
CA LYS A 62 -6.04 -16.49 12.40
C LYS A 62 -5.81 -15.87 13.77
N ASP A 63 -4.80 -15.02 13.90
CA ASP A 63 -4.52 -14.26 15.13
C ASP A 63 -5.55 -13.17 15.41
N GLY A 64 -6.48 -12.90 14.49
CA GLY A 64 -7.51 -11.90 14.66
C GLY A 64 -7.05 -10.48 14.32
N ILE A 65 -6.11 -10.32 13.38
CA ILE A 65 -5.69 -8.98 12.93
C ILE A 65 -6.84 -8.19 12.32
N ILE A 66 -7.85 -8.85 11.73
CA ILE A 66 -9.02 -8.19 11.12
C ILE A 66 -10.14 -8.07 12.15
N GLU A 67 -10.43 -6.85 12.59
CA GLU A 67 -11.48 -6.52 13.58
C GLU A 67 -12.81 -6.11 12.92
N GLY A 68 -12.75 -5.65 11.67
CA GLY A 68 -13.92 -5.15 10.98
C GLY A 68 -13.63 -4.72 9.54
N VAL A 69 -14.63 -4.12 8.90
CA VAL A 69 -14.48 -3.53 7.56
C VAL A 69 -14.82 -2.05 7.53
N ARG A 70 -14.27 -1.36 6.53
CA ARG A 70 -14.59 0.02 6.17
C ARG A 70 -14.88 0.11 4.68
N PHE A 71 -15.88 0.90 4.34
CA PHE A 71 -16.23 1.19 2.96
C PHE A 71 -15.76 2.58 2.56
N ASN A 72 -15.34 2.73 1.31
CA ASN A 72 -14.96 4.00 0.72
C ASN A 72 -15.94 4.34 -0.41
N ASP A 73 -16.68 5.43 -0.26
CA ASP A 73 -17.68 5.86 -1.25
C ASP A 73 -17.01 6.20 -2.61
N ALA A 74 -15.74 6.61 -2.61
CA ALA A 74 -14.97 6.86 -3.84
C ALA A 74 -14.45 5.57 -4.51
N MET A 75 -14.45 4.44 -3.79
CA MET A 75 -14.04 3.13 -4.30
C MET A 75 -15.12 2.09 -3.97
N PRO A 76 -16.28 2.13 -4.66
CA PRO A 76 -17.47 1.38 -4.25
C PRO A 76 -17.29 -0.14 -4.29
N ASN A 77 -16.31 -0.65 -5.03
CA ASN A 77 -16.00 -2.08 -5.10
C ASN A 77 -15.03 -2.55 -4.01
N TYR A 78 -14.37 -1.60 -3.33
CA TYR A 78 -13.35 -1.88 -2.33
C TYR A 78 -13.94 -1.99 -0.92
N THR A 79 -13.52 -3.04 -0.24
CA THR A 79 -13.72 -3.26 1.19
C THR A 79 -12.35 -3.22 1.86
N GLY A 80 -12.09 -2.19 2.67
CA GLY A 80 -10.88 -2.11 3.46
C GLY A 80 -11.05 -2.79 4.81
N PHE A 81 -9.99 -3.36 5.36
CA PHE A 81 -10.01 -3.92 6.71
C PHE A 81 -9.68 -2.88 7.79
N CYS A 82 -10.39 -2.99 8.91
CA CYS A 82 -10.01 -2.38 10.17
C CYS A 82 -9.10 -3.36 10.90
N LEU A 83 -7.84 -2.95 11.13
CA LEU A 83 -6.81 -3.83 11.68
C LEU A 83 -6.60 -3.61 13.19
N ASN A 84 -6.39 -4.69 13.91
CA ASN A 84 -6.03 -4.68 15.33
C ASN A 84 -4.65 -4.08 15.51
N VAL A 85 -4.60 -2.86 16.04
CA VAL A 85 -3.37 -2.10 16.23
C VAL A 85 -2.36 -2.81 17.13
N LYS A 86 -2.84 -3.62 18.10
CA LYS A 86 -1.96 -4.38 18.99
C LYS A 86 -1.19 -5.48 18.26
N LEU A 87 -1.73 -5.97 17.14
CA LEU A 87 -1.10 -7.00 16.31
C LEU A 87 -0.29 -6.44 15.14
N LEU A 88 -0.41 -5.15 14.82
CA LEU A 88 0.31 -4.54 13.69
C LEU A 88 1.83 -4.73 13.81
N ASN A 89 2.42 -4.39 14.96
CA ASN A 89 3.87 -4.48 15.15
C ASN A 89 4.42 -5.91 14.97
N LYS A 90 3.59 -6.94 15.12
CA LYS A 90 3.99 -8.34 14.92
C LYS A 90 4.14 -8.69 13.43
N TYR A 91 3.35 -8.06 12.56
CA TYR A 91 3.19 -8.45 11.16
C TYR A 91 3.67 -7.39 10.16
N GLU A 92 3.75 -6.14 10.58
CA GLU A 92 4.11 -5.03 9.71
C GLU A 92 5.56 -5.15 9.22
N LYS A 93 5.71 -5.00 7.90
CA LYS A 93 6.98 -4.91 7.17
C LYS A 93 6.95 -3.64 6.36
N LYS A 94 7.35 -2.52 6.97
CA LYS A 94 7.23 -1.17 6.38
C LYS A 94 7.89 -1.02 5.00
N SER A 95 8.95 -1.79 4.74
CA SER A 95 9.66 -1.81 3.46
C SER A 95 8.98 -2.66 2.38
N GLN A 96 7.93 -3.42 2.72
CA GLN A 96 7.23 -4.25 1.75
C GLN A 96 6.24 -3.42 0.93
N THR A 97 6.56 -3.26 -0.35
CA THR A 97 5.70 -2.60 -1.34
C THR A 97 4.29 -3.21 -1.37
N PRO A 98 3.24 -2.38 -1.36
CA PRO A 98 1.88 -2.83 -1.61
C PRO A 98 1.71 -3.45 -2.99
N TYR A 99 0.92 -4.51 -3.06
CA TYR A 99 0.60 -5.22 -4.29
C TYR A 99 -0.80 -5.83 -4.20
N ILE A 100 -1.38 -6.04 -5.36
CA ILE A 100 -2.70 -6.62 -5.54
C ILE A 100 -2.54 -8.00 -6.13
N LEU A 101 -3.22 -8.96 -5.51
CA LEU A 101 -3.55 -10.23 -6.14
C LEU A 101 -4.86 -10.06 -6.89
N SER A 102 -4.89 -10.32 -8.18
CA SER A 102 -6.07 -10.17 -9.05
C SER A 102 -6.30 -11.42 -9.87
N ASN A 103 -7.39 -11.47 -10.63
CA ASN A 103 -7.81 -12.66 -11.41
C ASN A 103 -8.06 -13.90 -10.52
N ILE A 104 -8.62 -13.67 -9.33
CA ILE A 104 -9.19 -14.74 -8.50
C ILE A 104 -10.68 -14.78 -8.84
N PHE A 105 -11.16 -15.86 -9.44
CA PHE A 105 -12.55 -15.97 -9.86
C PHE A 105 -13.35 -16.84 -8.90
N ILE A 106 -14.50 -16.35 -8.46
CA ILE A 106 -15.34 -17.03 -7.47
C ILE A 106 -16.80 -16.99 -7.93
N LEU A 107 -17.46 -18.13 -7.89
CA LEU A 107 -18.90 -18.19 -8.14
C LEU A 107 -19.65 -17.47 -7.01
N ASN A 108 -20.47 -16.48 -7.36
CA ASN A 108 -21.41 -15.86 -6.44
C ASN A 108 -22.70 -16.68 -6.38
N LYS A 109 -23.01 -17.27 -5.22
CA LYS A 109 -24.20 -18.10 -4.98
C LYS A 109 -25.51 -17.36 -5.23
N ASN A 110 -25.54 -16.05 -4.99
CA ASN A 110 -26.77 -15.27 -5.12
C ASN A 110 -27.13 -14.99 -6.59
N THR A 111 -26.13 -14.77 -7.44
CA THR A 111 -26.32 -14.35 -8.84
C THR A 111 -26.04 -15.48 -9.83
N GLY A 112 -25.34 -16.54 -9.41
CA GLY A 112 -24.84 -17.60 -10.29
C GLY A 112 -23.69 -17.16 -11.21
N SER A 113 -23.21 -15.92 -11.09
CA SER A 113 -22.13 -15.39 -11.92
C SER A 113 -20.76 -15.65 -11.31
N SER A 114 -19.76 -15.90 -12.16
CA SER A 114 -18.35 -15.84 -11.75
C SER A 114 -17.93 -14.38 -11.56
N GLU A 115 -17.47 -14.03 -10.37
CA GLU A 115 -17.01 -12.69 -10.01
C GLU A 115 -15.50 -12.66 -9.79
N SER A 116 -14.85 -11.60 -10.25
CA SER A 116 -13.42 -11.37 -10.02
C SER A 116 -13.21 -10.70 -8.66
N LEU A 117 -12.35 -11.32 -7.85
CA LEU A 117 -11.86 -10.84 -6.58
C LEU A 117 -10.43 -10.32 -6.75
N CYS A 118 -10.17 -9.14 -6.17
CA CYS A 118 -8.81 -8.66 -5.92
C CYS A 118 -8.54 -8.65 -4.42
N ILE A 119 -7.32 -8.99 -3.99
CA ILE A 119 -6.88 -8.89 -2.59
C ILE A 119 -5.72 -7.90 -2.53
N HIS A 120 -5.86 -6.87 -1.69
CA HIS A 120 -4.85 -5.84 -1.49
C HIS A 120 -3.97 -6.22 -0.30
N LEU A 121 -2.67 -6.38 -0.57
CA LEU A 121 -1.65 -6.73 0.40
C LEU A 121 -0.61 -5.62 0.44
N GLY A 122 -0.08 -5.28 1.60
CA GLY A 122 0.97 -4.25 1.67
C GLY A 122 1.50 -4.07 3.08
N PHE A 123 2.75 -3.64 3.18
CA PHE A 123 3.44 -3.50 4.46
C PHE A 123 3.42 -4.79 5.31
N GLY A 124 3.41 -5.98 4.68
CA GLY A 124 3.24 -7.26 5.38
C GLY A 124 1.82 -7.58 5.86
N LEU A 125 0.82 -6.76 5.54
CA LEU A 125 -0.55 -6.83 6.05
C LEU A 125 -1.56 -7.17 4.95
N VAL A 126 -2.67 -7.79 5.34
CA VAL A 126 -3.88 -7.89 4.50
C VAL A 126 -4.69 -6.60 4.66
N LEU A 127 -4.80 -5.81 3.60
CA LEU A 127 -5.37 -4.46 3.67
C LEU A 127 -6.86 -4.41 3.32
N GLY A 128 -7.32 -5.31 2.47
CA GLY A 128 -8.69 -5.33 1.98
C GLY A 128 -8.86 -6.19 0.74
N TYR A 129 -10.05 -6.12 0.15
CA TYR A 129 -10.37 -6.80 -1.12
C TYR A 129 -11.28 -5.95 -1.99
N GLU A 130 -11.33 -6.24 -3.29
CA GLU A 130 -12.27 -5.65 -4.24
C GLU A 130 -13.12 -6.72 -4.92
N VAL A 131 -14.42 -6.44 -5.06
CA VAL A 131 -15.33 -7.23 -5.89
C VAL A 131 -16.43 -6.31 -6.42
N LYS A 132 -16.75 -6.42 -7.71
CA LYS A 132 -17.65 -5.48 -8.40
C LYS A 132 -19.06 -5.44 -7.80
N ASN A 133 -19.61 -6.58 -7.41
CA ASN A 133 -20.96 -6.67 -6.86
C ASN A 133 -20.94 -6.90 -5.34
N ARG A 134 -20.06 -6.19 -4.60
CA ARG A 134 -19.84 -6.36 -3.15
C ARG A 134 -21.12 -6.56 -2.34
N ASN A 135 -22.15 -5.75 -2.59
CA ASN A 135 -23.38 -5.79 -1.77
C ASN A 135 -24.20 -7.07 -1.94
N THR A 136 -24.04 -7.78 -3.06
CA THR A 136 -24.73 -9.06 -3.35
C THR A 136 -23.77 -10.24 -3.36
N PHE A 137 -22.50 -10.02 -3.03
CA PHE A 137 -21.46 -11.03 -3.11
C PHE A 137 -21.63 -12.06 -1.99
N ASN A 138 -21.91 -13.30 -2.37
CA ASN A 138 -22.01 -14.46 -1.49
C ASN A 138 -21.18 -15.61 -2.07
N PRO A 139 -19.91 -15.75 -1.67
CA PRO A 139 -18.97 -16.63 -2.35
C PRO A 139 -19.29 -18.13 -2.15
N ASP A 140 -19.12 -18.91 -3.22
CA ASP A 140 -19.04 -20.37 -3.17
C ASP A 140 -17.60 -20.84 -3.05
N PHE A 141 -17.23 -21.32 -1.86
CA PHE A 141 -15.86 -21.73 -1.56
C PHE A 141 -15.45 -22.99 -2.32
N SER A 142 -16.41 -23.77 -2.82
CA SER A 142 -16.13 -24.94 -3.66
C SER A 142 -15.85 -24.58 -5.13
N LYS A 143 -16.02 -23.31 -5.50
CA LYS A 143 -15.92 -22.78 -6.86
C LYS A 143 -15.02 -21.54 -6.88
N ILE A 144 -13.80 -21.71 -6.38
CA ILE A 144 -12.72 -20.73 -6.44
C ILE A 144 -11.73 -21.18 -7.52
N ASP A 145 -11.40 -20.28 -8.43
CA ASP A 145 -10.34 -20.46 -9.43
C ASP A 145 -9.24 -19.41 -9.20
N ILE A 146 -8.02 -19.90 -8.98
CA ILE A 146 -6.80 -19.12 -8.75
C ILE A 146 -5.74 -19.35 -9.83
N HIS A 147 -6.04 -20.10 -10.89
CA HIS A 147 -5.04 -20.49 -11.89
C HIS A 147 -4.53 -19.32 -12.73
N GLU A 148 -5.32 -18.26 -12.87
CA GLU A 148 -4.96 -17.05 -13.64
C GLU A 148 -4.47 -15.89 -12.78
N ILE A 149 -4.05 -16.15 -11.53
CA ILE A 149 -3.71 -15.08 -10.60
C ILE A 149 -2.62 -14.16 -11.15
N LYS A 150 -2.85 -12.86 -11.01
CA LYS A 150 -1.89 -11.82 -11.39
C LYS A 150 -1.47 -11.02 -10.18
N ILE A 151 -0.17 -10.75 -10.10
CA ILE A 151 0.43 -9.89 -9.09
C ILE A 151 0.74 -8.55 -9.76
N SER A 152 0.16 -7.46 -9.25
CA SER A 152 0.50 -6.11 -9.68
C SER A 152 0.89 -5.26 -8.48
N ASN A 153 2.05 -4.59 -8.55
CA ASN A 153 2.44 -3.64 -7.53
C ASN A 153 1.56 -2.39 -7.63
N GLU A 154 1.11 -1.86 -6.50
CA GLU A 154 0.51 -0.53 -6.47
C GLU A 154 1.65 0.49 -6.48
N THR A 155 1.92 1.05 -7.65
CA THR A 155 2.91 2.12 -7.83
C THR A 155 2.22 3.48 -7.78
N SER A 156 2.85 4.46 -7.11
CA SER A 156 2.40 5.85 -7.20
C SER A 156 2.59 6.38 -8.62
N LYS A 157 1.77 7.37 -9.02
CA LYS A 157 1.94 8.05 -10.31
C LYS A 157 3.33 8.68 -10.38
N GLU A 158 3.78 9.24 -9.28
CA GLU A 158 5.10 9.85 -9.10
C GLU A 158 6.22 8.83 -9.34
N PHE A 159 6.12 7.61 -8.81
CA PHE A 159 7.09 6.56 -9.09
C PHE A 159 7.10 6.18 -10.57
N GLU A 160 5.92 6.02 -11.17
CA GLU A 160 5.79 5.68 -12.59
C GLU A 160 6.41 6.76 -13.51
N GLU A 161 6.35 8.03 -13.12
CA GLU A 161 7.00 9.14 -13.83
C GLU A 161 8.53 9.00 -13.86
N ILE A 162 9.14 8.55 -12.77
CA ILE A 162 10.60 8.50 -12.60
C ILE A 162 11.21 7.10 -12.73
N LYS A 163 10.43 6.02 -12.78
CA LYS A 163 10.95 4.64 -12.75
C LYS A 163 11.99 4.36 -13.82
N LYS A 164 11.82 4.95 -15.00
CA LYS A 164 12.72 4.82 -16.16
C LYS A 164 14.10 5.44 -15.94
N LEU A 165 14.26 6.29 -14.92
CA LEU A 165 15.55 6.88 -14.57
C LEU A 165 16.44 5.87 -13.83
N PHE A 166 15.86 4.81 -13.26
CA PHE A 166 16.58 3.85 -12.43
C PHE A 166 16.97 2.60 -13.19
N SER A 167 18.15 2.08 -12.87
CA SER A 167 18.58 0.74 -13.21
C SER A 167 17.84 -0.30 -12.36
N ASN A 168 17.79 -1.55 -12.85
CA ASN A 168 17.22 -2.67 -12.10
C ASN A 168 17.89 -2.90 -10.74
N ASP A 169 19.16 -2.49 -10.58
CA ASP A 169 19.87 -2.64 -9.32
C ASP A 169 19.48 -1.55 -8.32
N GLU A 170 19.34 -0.29 -8.76
CA GLU A 170 18.84 0.81 -7.91
C GLU A 170 17.42 0.57 -7.44
N LEU A 171 16.55 0.06 -8.33
CA LEU A 171 15.15 -0.26 -8.01
C LEU A 171 14.99 -1.25 -6.86
N ARG A 172 16.01 -2.06 -6.55
CA ARG A 172 15.98 -3.00 -5.41
C ARG A 172 16.10 -2.30 -4.06
N TYR A 173 16.60 -1.06 -4.03
CA TYR A 173 16.81 -0.28 -2.81
C TYR A 173 15.81 0.87 -2.66
N ILE A 174 14.96 1.11 -3.66
CA ILE A 174 13.92 2.13 -3.60
C ILE A 174 12.64 1.51 -3.06
N ASN A 175 12.18 2.02 -1.92
CA ASN A 175 10.84 1.73 -1.44
C ASN A 175 9.83 2.59 -2.23
N ILE A 176 9.06 1.96 -3.12
CA ILE A 176 8.09 2.62 -3.98
C ILE A 176 7.08 3.46 -3.18
N SER A 177 6.71 3.00 -1.97
CA SER A 177 5.78 3.71 -1.10
C SER A 177 6.33 5.02 -0.52
N ASP A 178 7.65 5.19 -0.53
CA ASP A 178 8.30 6.42 -0.09
C ASP A 178 8.38 7.45 -1.22
N VAL A 179 8.05 7.09 -2.46
CA VAL A 179 8.17 8.00 -3.60
C VAL A 179 6.94 8.91 -3.73
N TYR A 180 7.16 10.19 -3.42
CA TYR A 180 6.24 11.29 -3.66
C TYR A 180 6.97 12.51 -4.22
N SER A 181 6.24 13.42 -4.85
CA SER A 181 6.83 14.64 -5.42
C SER A 181 6.48 15.88 -4.62
N LEU A 182 7.37 16.87 -4.68
CA LEU A 182 7.24 18.17 -4.05
C LEU A 182 7.86 19.23 -4.95
N VAL A 183 7.36 20.46 -4.86
CA VAL A 183 7.85 21.58 -5.65
C VAL A 183 8.54 22.56 -4.71
N LEU A 184 9.84 22.78 -4.91
CA LEU A 184 10.64 23.76 -4.19
C LEU A 184 11.22 24.75 -5.20
N GLN A 185 11.00 26.05 -4.99
CA GLN A 185 11.51 27.12 -5.86
C GLN A 185 11.18 26.86 -7.35
N ASN A 186 9.93 26.50 -7.65
CA ASN A 186 9.44 26.16 -9.00
C ASN A 186 10.12 24.96 -9.68
N LYS A 187 10.88 24.14 -8.95
CA LYS A 187 11.45 22.90 -9.44
C LYS A 187 10.84 21.71 -8.71
N LYS A 188 10.48 20.67 -9.47
CA LYS A 188 9.93 19.43 -8.95
C LYS A 188 11.05 18.49 -8.50
N TYR A 189 10.86 17.91 -7.34
CA TYR A 189 11.73 16.91 -6.74
C TYR A 189 10.89 15.68 -6.36
N TYR A 190 11.51 14.52 -6.37
CA TYR A 190 10.93 13.26 -5.96
C TYR A 190 11.69 12.76 -4.75
N HIS A 191 10.98 12.60 -3.64
CA HIS A 191 11.50 11.93 -2.46
C HIS A 191 11.79 10.46 -2.79
N LEU A 192 12.91 9.95 -2.30
CA LEU A 192 13.26 8.52 -2.44
C LEU A 192 13.40 7.82 -1.09
N MET A 193 13.87 8.52 -0.07
CA MET A 193 14.19 7.92 1.22
C MET A 193 14.37 9.00 2.30
N ASP A 194 13.75 8.79 3.46
CA ASP A 194 13.92 9.64 4.63
C ASP A 194 15.33 9.48 5.24
N LEU A 195 15.85 10.55 5.82
CA LEU A 195 17.04 10.57 6.68
C LEU A 195 16.62 10.96 8.12
N GLU A 196 17.59 11.08 9.02
CA GLU A 196 17.35 11.61 10.37
C GLU A 196 16.92 13.09 10.34
N ASP A 197 16.23 13.52 11.39
CA ASP A 197 15.78 14.91 11.60
C ASP A 197 14.86 15.51 10.52
N GLY A 198 14.21 14.67 9.72
CA GLY A 198 13.30 15.11 8.65
C GLY A 198 14.02 15.61 7.40
N ASP A 199 15.33 15.40 7.31
CA ASP A 199 16.06 15.46 6.05
C ASP A 199 15.67 14.26 5.18
N PHE A 200 15.89 14.35 3.87
CA PHE A 200 15.66 13.22 2.97
C PHE A 200 16.54 13.27 1.73
N ILE A 201 16.67 12.11 1.08
CA ILE A 201 17.26 11.99 -0.24
C ILE A 201 16.16 12.10 -1.29
N GLY A 202 16.36 13.00 -2.24
CA GLY A 202 15.48 13.14 -3.40
C GLY A 202 16.25 13.30 -4.70
N ILE A 203 15.53 13.18 -5.81
CA ILE A 203 16.06 13.44 -7.15
C ILE A 203 15.19 14.44 -7.91
N ASP A 204 15.75 15.05 -8.94
CA ASP A 204 14.97 15.75 -9.95
C ASP A 204 14.71 14.86 -11.19
N GLU A 205 14.02 15.41 -12.18
CA GLU A 205 13.67 14.72 -13.43
C GLU A 205 14.89 14.31 -14.28
N ASN A 206 16.06 14.89 -14.01
CA ASN A 206 17.32 14.56 -14.67
C ASN A 206 18.17 13.57 -13.83
N LYS A 207 17.60 13.01 -12.76
CA LYS A 207 18.28 12.11 -11.82
C LYS A 207 19.45 12.76 -11.08
N CYS A 208 19.50 14.09 -10.97
CA CYS A 208 20.44 14.74 -10.06
C CYS A 208 20.00 14.45 -8.63
N ILE A 209 20.95 14.05 -7.77
CA ILE A 209 20.68 13.61 -6.40
C ILE A 209 20.83 14.80 -5.45
N TYR A 210 19.90 14.93 -4.51
CA TYR A 210 19.92 15.99 -3.51
C TYR A 210 19.71 15.41 -2.11
N LYS A 211 20.47 15.92 -1.15
CA LYS A 211 20.05 15.93 0.25
C LYS A 211 19.18 17.18 0.45
N ILE A 212 17.90 16.99 0.72
CA ILE A 212 16.96 18.07 1.01
C ILE A 212 16.74 18.08 2.51
N THR A 213 16.99 19.22 3.15
CA THR A 213 16.92 19.30 4.61
C THR A 213 15.52 19.66 5.08
N HIS A 214 15.25 19.46 6.37
CA HIS A 214 14.03 19.94 7.02
C HIS A 214 13.85 21.47 6.88
N ASP A 215 14.93 22.23 6.68
CA ASP A 215 14.87 23.60 6.17
C ASP A 215 14.61 23.58 4.64
N PRO A 216 13.42 24.02 4.18
CA PRO A 216 13.02 23.91 2.77
C PRO A 216 13.86 24.79 1.82
N PHE A 217 14.70 25.68 2.36
CA PHE A 217 15.60 26.54 1.58
C PHE A 217 17.00 25.94 1.43
N LEU A 218 17.35 24.95 2.25
CA LEU A 218 18.65 24.30 2.24
C LEU A 218 18.55 22.94 1.53
N LYS A 219 19.27 22.84 0.40
CA LYS A 219 19.46 21.59 -0.33
C LYS A 219 20.88 21.52 -0.86
N HIS A 220 21.45 20.32 -0.82
CA HIS A 220 22.80 20.06 -1.29
C HIS A 220 22.74 19.03 -2.40
N GLN A 221 23.19 19.40 -3.59
CA GLN A 221 23.38 18.43 -4.66
C GLN A 221 24.53 17.50 -4.30
N LEU A 222 24.30 16.20 -4.42
CA LEU A 222 25.30 15.18 -4.15
C LEU A 222 25.91 14.71 -5.47
N ASN A 223 27.22 14.87 -5.61
CA ASN A 223 27.98 14.41 -6.76
C ASN A 223 28.48 12.98 -6.53
N THR A 224 27.54 12.03 -6.42
CA THR A 224 27.81 10.63 -6.10
C THR A 224 26.89 9.70 -6.91
N ASN A 225 27.12 8.39 -6.82
CA ASN A 225 26.22 7.40 -7.38
C ASN A 225 25.02 7.17 -6.44
N LEU A 226 23.82 7.14 -7.01
CA LEU A 226 22.59 6.92 -6.24
C LEU A 226 22.63 5.59 -5.48
N ILE A 227 23.20 4.54 -6.08
CA ILE A 227 23.24 3.22 -5.42
C ILE A 227 24.07 3.24 -4.14
N ASP A 228 25.12 4.08 -4.08
CA ASP A 228 25.97 4.20 -2.90
C ASP A 228 25.21 4.95 -1.79
N VAL A 229 24.42 5.95 -2.15
CA VAL A 229 23.55 6.67 -1.20
C VAL A 229 22.49 5.73 -0.63
N LEU A 230 21.82 4.96 -1.48
CA LEU A 230 20.75 4.04 -1.09
C LEU A 230 21.25 2.84 -0.26
N LYS A 231 22.51 2.40 -0.45
CA LYS A 231 23.12 1.30 0.32
C LYS A 231 23.65 1.75 1.68
N ASN A 232 24.30 2.91 1.73
CA ASN A 232 25.10 3.29 2.90
C ASN A 232 24.28 3.86 4.06
N THR A 233 23.08 4.36 3.82
CA THR A 233 22.25 5.04 4.84
C THR A 233 21.42 4.10 5.71
N GLY A 234 21.51 2.77 5.49
CA GLY A 234 21.14 1.77 6.50
C GLY A 234 22.14 1.69 7.67
N GLN A 235 23.26 2.41 7.58
CA GLN A 235 24.23 2.63 8.64
C GLN A 235 24.41 4.15 8.77
N ALA A 236 24.16 4.68 9.97
CA ALA A 236 24.15 6.11 10.25
C ALA A 236 25.41 6.85 9.72
N PHE A 237 25.19 8.05 9.17
CA PHE A 237 26.21 9.08 9.06
C PHE A 237 26.23 9.93 10.33
#